data_AF-A0A920SFL2-F1
#
_entry.id   AF-A0A920SFL2-F1
#
_cell.length_a   1.000
_cell.length_b   1.000
_cell.length_c   1.000
_cell.angle_alpha   90.00
_cell.angle_beta   90.00
_cell.angle_gamma   90.00
#
_symmetry.space_group_name_H-M   'P 1'
#
loop_
_entity.id
_entity.type
_entity.pdbx_description
1 polymer ?
#
loop_
_entity_poly.entity_id
_entity_poly.type
_entity_poly.pdbx_seq_one_letter_code
_entity_poly.pdbx_strand_id
1 'polypeptide(L)' 'MLLQVHDELVFETPKYEMESLKELVFDEMPGAMNLDVILKVDAKWGPTWGDME' A
#
# COMPACT_ATOMS: atom_id res chain seq x y z
N MET A 1 5.34 -1.01 -8.24
CA MET A 1 5.90 -1.60 -7.01
C MET A 1 7.41 -1.56 -7.11
N LEU A 2 8.08 -0.98 -6.12
CA LEU A 2 9.53 -0.77 -6.11
C LEU A 2 10.24 -1.81 -5.22
N LEU A 3 9.77 -1.98 -3.98
CA LEU A 3 10.38 -2.85 -2.98
C LEU A 3 9.31 -3.56 -2.12
N GLN A 4 9.71 -4.68 -1.53
CA GLN A 4 8.98 -5.34 -0.45
C GLN A 4 9.94 -5.55 0.72
N VAL A 5 9.49 -5.17 1.91
CA VAL A 5 10.25 -5.30 3.16
C VAL A 5 9.32 -5.91 4.19
N HIS A 6 9.43 -7.23 4.38
CA HIS A 6 8.56 -7.99 5.29
C HIS A 6 7.07 -7.83 4.97
N ASP A 7 6.32 -7.08 5.77
CA ASP A 7 4.89 -6.81 5.62
C ASP A 7 4.61 -5.49 4.89
N GLU A 8 5.64 -4.75 4.49
CA GLU A 8 5.52 -3.48 3.78
C GLU A 8 5.76 -3.64 2.26
N LEU A 9 4.90 -2.99 1.47
CA LEU A 9 5.07 -2.83 0.03
C LEU A 9 5.32 -1.34 -0.28
N VAL A 10 6.44 -1.06 -0.95
CA VAL A 10 6.84 0.31 -1.32
C VAL A 10 6.56 0.55 -2.80
N PHE A 11 5.86 1.63 -3.10
CA PHE A 11 5.52 2.03 -4.46
C PHE A 11 6.08 3.41 -4.78
N GLU A 12 6.49 3.58 -6.02
CA GLU A 12 6.70 4.89 -6.63
C GLU A 12 5.67 5.02 -7.76
N THR A 13 4.97 6.15 -7.80
CA THR A 13 3.89 6.40 -8.75
C THR A 13 3.78 7.88 -9.08
N PRO A 14 3.33 8.27 -10.29
CA PRO A 14 2.96 9.65 -10.58
C PRO A 14 1.86 10.16 -9.65
N LYS A 15 1.90 11.45 -9.29
CA LYS A 15 0.92 12.06 -8.36
C LYS A 15 -0.54 11.87 -8.78
N TYR A 16 -0.81 11.83 -10.08
CA TYR A 16 -2.17 11.68 -10.59
C TYR A 16 -2.72 10.24 -10.48
N GLU A 17 -1.86 9.24 -10.24
CA GLU A 17 -2.25 7.83 -10.06
C GLU A 17 -2.35 7.44 -8.57
N MET A 18 -2.03 8.36 -7.66
CA MET A 18 -1.96 8.07 -6.22
C MET A 18 -3.28 7.51 -5.68
N GLU A 19 -4.42 8.14 -5.99
CA GLU A 19 -5.71 7.69 -5.46
C GLU A 19 -6.10 6.31 -6.01
N SER A 20 -5.88 6.07 -7.31
CA SER A 20 -6.16 4.78 -7.93
C SER A 20 -5.26 3.66 -7.40
N LEU A 21 -3.99 3.95 -7.15
CA LEU A 21 -3.08 2.99 -6.51
C LEU A 21 -3.52 2.69 -5.08
N LYS A 22 -3.94 3.72 -4.33
CA LYS A 22 -4.45 3.57 -2.97
C LYS A 22 -5.69 2.68 -2.95
N GLU A 23 -6.70 2.96 -3.78
CA GLU A 23 -7.89 2.11 -3.90
C GLU A 23 -7.53 0.65 -4.18
N LEU A 24 -6.67 0.42 -5.19
CA LEU A 24 -6.19 -0.92 -5.53
C LEU A 24 -5.55 -1.64 -4.35
N VAL A 25 -4.67 -0.96 -3.61
CA VAL A 25 -3.95 -1.53 -2.48
C VAL A 25 -4.90 -1.88 -1.33
N PHE A 26 -5.84 -0.98 -1.01
CA PHE A 26 -6.80 -1.20 0.07
C PHE A 26 -7.86 -2.27 -0.26
N ASP A 27 -8.11 -2.54 -1.54
CA ASP A 27 -9.02 -3.61 -1.97
C ASP A 27 -8.30 -4.97 -2.01
N GLU A 28 -7.12 -5.03 -2.62
CA GLU A 28 -6.43 -6.30 -2.89
C GLU A 28 -5.69 -6.86 -1.67
N MET A 29 -5.01 -6.02 -0.87
CA MET A 29 -4.19 -6.51 0.23
C MET A 29 -4.99 -7.19 1.35
N PRO A 30 -6.13 -6.64 1.84
CA PRO A 30 -6.95 -7.32 2.83
C PRO A 30 -7.55 -8.64 2.32
N GLY A 31 -7.79 -8.72 1.02
CA GLY A 31 -8.41 -9.86 0.34
C GLY A 31 -7.43 -10.96 -0.12
N ALA A 32 -6.13 -10.81 0.15
CA ALA A 32 -5.10 -11.72 -0.35
C ALA A 32 -5.29 -13.19 0.10
N MET A 33 -6.00 -13.42 1.21
CA MET A 33 -6.32 -14.76 1.71
C MET A 33 -7.66 -14.74 2.45
N ASN A 34 -8.44 -15.83 2.33
CA ASN A 34 -9.65 -16.02 3.13
C ASN A 34 -9.28 -16.44 4.56
N LEU A 35 -9.44 -15.51 5.50
CA LEU A 35 -9.16 -15.69 6.92
C LEU A 35 -10.43 -15.41 7.73
N ASP A 36 -10.56 -16.01 8.92
CA ASP A 36 -11.66 -15.74 9.84
C ASP A 36 -11.66 -14.30 10.40
N VAL A 37 -10.60 -13.54 10.10
CA VAL A 37 -10.39 -12.15 10.53
C VAL A 37 -9.95 -11.28 9.36
N ILE A 38 -10.30 -9.99 9.42
CA ILE A 38 -9.90 -9.01 8.40
C ILE A 38 -8.45 -8.59 8.63
N LEU A 39 -7.64 -8.63 7.57
CA LEU A 39 -6.31 -8.03 7.57
C LEU A 39 -6.44 -6.51 7.43
N LYS A 40 -5.89 -5.77 8.39
CA LYS A 40 -5.79 -4.32 8.30
C LYS A 40 -4.57 -3.94 7.47
N VAL A 41 -4.73 -2.91 6.67
CA VAL A 41 -3.67 -2.34 5.85
C VAL A 41 -3.54 -0.88 6.23
N ASP A 42 -2.32 -0.44 6.50
CA ASP A 42 -1.99 0.95 6.73
C ASP A 42 -1.22 1.46 5.50
N ALA A 43 -1.48 2.70 5.09
CA ALA A 43 -0.82 3.33 3.97
C ALA A 43 -0.26 4.68 4.38
N LYS A 44 0.97 4.95 3.94
CA LYS A 44 1.68 6.21 4.13
C LYS A 44 2.22 6.70 2.80
N TRP A 45 2.37 8.02 2.68
CA TRP A 45 2.90 8.62 1.46
C TRP A 45 3.79 9.81 1.78
N GLY A 46 4.79 10.04 0.93
CA GLY A 46 5.76 11.10 1.09
C GLY A 46 6.61 11.26 -0.17
N PRO A 47 7.27 12.41 -0.34
CA PRO A 47 8.19 12.64 -1.46
C PRO A 47 9.44 11.75 -1.41
N THR A 48 9.83 11.29 -0.22
CA THR A 48 10.84 10.26 -0.01
C THR A 48 10.33 9.24 1.01
N TRP A 49 10.97 8.08 1.11
CA TRP A 49 10.60 7.06 2.10
C TRP A 49 10.71 7.56 3.54
N GLY A 50 11.70 8.41 3.84
CA GLY A 50 11.87 8.98 5.19
C GLY A 50 10.81 10.01 5.59
N ASP A 51 10.12 10.58 4.60
CA ASP A 51 9.11 11.64 4.79
C ASP A 51 7.67 11.10 4.80
N MET A 52 7.49 9.77 4.75
CA MET A 52 6.16 9.15 4.70
C MET A 52 5.44 9.28 6.05
N GLU A 53 4.26 9.90 6.06
CA GLU A 53 3.35 10.00 7.21
C GLU A 53 2.15 9.06 7.09
#